data_AF-A0A819XFL0-F1
#
_entry.id   AF-A0A819XFL0-F1
#
_cell.length_a   1.000
_cell.length_b   1.000
_cell.length_c   1.000
_cell.angle_alpha   90.00
_cell.angle_beta   90.00
_cell.angle_gamma   90.00
#
_symmetry.space_group_name_H-M   'P 1'
#
loop_
_entity.id
_entity.type
_entity.pdbx_description
1 polymer ?
#
loop_
_entity_poly.entity_id
_entity_poly.type
_entity_poly.pdbx_seq_one_letter_code
_entity_poly.pdbx_strand_id
1 'polypeptide(L)'
;MQKHSDLYRQIQKLKLYLFIELIDENSKEYLFNCLWDTYEDIRQYSLDIIIKLNVASNYDDLRIRTLFDRILKLLSSTQPPETPSGSSLVQYVVQINNKNLQQIINYDNQQSYDQIYLLINHITKRLDNEVEQAKINLFQAAKNGPMYGCLSGINALLTIIHDNKYENEQEINRWKIIFDHLINLYLEIASLTSLIVSSSSPEGMMRMELTKIGIKDNNENSNGQITSQMLLVCCWRTSKEISLLFSRLGQIRIKYILNENQY
;
A
#
# COMPACT_ATOMS: atom_id res chain seq x y z
N MET A 1 -27.26 -31.46 15.04
CA MET A 1 -26.36 -30.98 13.95
C MET A 1 -25.35 -29.92 14.41
N GLN A 2 -25.72 -28.91 15.22
CA GLN A 2 -24.77 -27.89 15.74
C GLN A 2 -23.55 -28.46 16.48
N LYS A 3 -23.71 -29.43 17.41
CA LYS A 3 -22.59 -30.04 18.14
C LYS A 3 -21.53 -30.74 17.27
N HIS A 4 -21.92 -31.31 16.12
CA HIS A 4 -20.96 -31.93 15.20
C HIS A 4 -20.17 -30.88 14.39
N SER A 5 -20.81 -29.75 14.07
CA SER A 5 -20.15 -28.61 13.44
C SER A 5 -19.12 -27.97 14.36
N ASP A 6 -19.42 -27.83 15.65
CA ASP A 6 -18.50 -27.26 16.64
C ASP A 6 -17.29 -28.16 16.90
N LEU A 7 -17.50 -29.48 17.01
CA LEU A 7 -16.43 -30.46 17.18
C LEU A 7 -15.49 -30.49 15.96
N TYR A 8 -16.06 -30.44 14.75
CA TYR A 8 -15.27 -30.37 13.51
C TYR A 8 -14.43 -29.09 13.44
N ARG A 9 -14.99 -27.95 13.86
CA ARG A 9 -14.30 -26.66 13.92
C ARG A 9 -13.18 -26.66 14.97
N GLN A 10 -13.38 -27.30 16.11
CA GLN A 10 -12.34 -27.48 17.14
C GLN A 10 -11.20 -28.39 16.65
N ILE A 11 -11.52 -29.50 15.97
CA ILE A 11 -10.51 -30.39 15.39
C ILE A 11 -9.72 -29.68 14.30
N GLN A 12 -10.36 -28.87 13.44
CA GLN A 12 -9.66 -28.04 12.46
C GLN A 12 -8.72 -27.04 13.12
N LYS A 13 -9.17 -26.36 14.19
CA LYS A 13 -8.31 -25.43 14.96
C LYS A 13 -7.11 -26.15 15.58
N LEU A 14 -7.30 -27.34 16.15
CA LEU A 14 -6.22 -28.14 16.73
C LEU A 14 -5.23 -28.61 15.65
N LYS A 15 -5.70 -29.05 14.49
CA LYS A 15 -4.83 -29.41 13.35
C LYS A 15 -4.04 -28.21 12.82
N LEU A 16 -4.68 -27.05 12.74
CA LEU A 16 -4.03 -25.80 12.33
C LEU A 16 -2.95 -25.40 13.34
N TYR A 17 -3.25 -25.49 14.64
CA TYR A 17 -2.31 -25.21 15.72
C TYR A 17 -1.08 -26.12 15.66
N LEU A 18 -1.30 -27.45 15.52
CA LEU A 18 -0.22 -28.42 15.39
C LEU A 18 0.64 -28.17 14.14
N PHE A 19 0.01 -27.74 13.04
CA PHE A 19 0.72 -27.41 11.80
C PHE A 19 1.58 -26.15 11.94
N ILE A 20 1.10 -25.13 12.67
CA ILE A 20 1.86 -23.90 12.94
C ILE A 20 3.12 -24.20 13.77
N GLU A 21 3.02 -25.08 14.77
CA GLU A 21 4.18 -25.50 15.58
C GLU A 21 5.24 -26.29 14.77
N LEU A 22 4.87 -26.86 13.62
CA LEU A 22 5.78 -27.55 12.72
C LEU A 22 6.54 -26.59 11.77
N ILE A 23 6.15 -25.32 11.68
CA ILE A 23 6.83 -24.32 10.86
C ILE A 23 8.04 -23.80 11.64
N ASP A 24 9.22 -24.31 11.29
CA ASP A 24 10.49 -23.90 11.87
C ASP A 24 10.93 -22.49 11.42
N GLU A 25 11.92 -21.91 12.10
CA GLU A 25 12.41 -20.57 11.79
C GLU A 25 13.00 -20.46 10.38
N ASN A 26 13.61 -21.53 9.83
CA ASN A 26 14.11 -21.48 8.46
C ASN A 26 12.94 -21.36 7.47
N SER A 27 11.85 -22.09 7.70
CA SER A 27 10.63 -21.97 6.87
C SER A 27 10.05 -20.55 6.90
N LYS A 28 10.04 -19.89 8.06
CA LYS A 28 9.62 -18.48 8.18
C LYS A 28 10.55 -17.54 7.39
N GLU A 29 11.85 -17.77 7.46
CA GLU A 29 12.85 -17.00 6.72
C GLU A 29 12.71 -17.21 5.19
N TYR A 30 12.47 -18.45 4.74
CA TYR A 30 12.18 -18.73 3.33
C TYR A 30 10.92 -18.01 2.85
N LEU A 31 9.82 -18.08 3.63
CA LEU A 31 8.60 -17.35 3.31
C LEU A 31 8.85 -15.84 3.24
N PHE A 32 9.58 -15.28 4.19
CA PHE A 32 9.96 -13.86 4.16
C PHE A 32 10.77 -13.50 2.91
N ASN A 33 11.76 -14.31 2.55
CA ASN A 33 12.59 -14.10 1.36
C ASN A 33 11.76 -14.16 0.07
N CYS A 34 10.73 -15.02 0.02
CA CYS A 34 9.79 -15.07 -1.12
C CYS A 34 9.00 -13.77 -1.32
N LEU A 35 8.88 -12.88 -0.32
CA LEU A 35 8.24 -11.57 -0.50
C LEU A 35 9.06 -10.63 -1.42
N TRP A 36 10.32 -10.96 -1.64
CA TRP A 36 11.24 -10.25 -2.54
C TRP A 36 11.37 -10.91 -3.91
N ASP A 37 10.66 -12.02 -4.16
CA ASP A 37 10.75 -12.75 -5.41
C ASP A 37 10.32 -11.87 -6.59
N THR A 38 10.86 -12.10 -7.78
CA THR A 38 10.46 -11.40 -9.01
C THR A 38 9.08 -11.82 -9.51
N TYR A 39 8.64 -13.05 -9.23
CA TYR A 39 7.35 -13.60 -9.63
C TYR A 39 6.25 -13.22 -8.64
N GLU A 40 5.16 -12.64 -9.17
CA GLU A 40 4.04 -12.15 -8.36
C GLU A 40 3.33 -13.27 -7.60
N ASP A 41 3.13 -14.42 -8.24
CA ASP A 41 2.47 -15.57 -7.63
C ASP A 41 3.24 -16.08 -6.40
N ILE A 42 4.57 -16.16 -6.49
CA ILE A 42 5.42 -16.61 -5.37
C ILE A 42 5.30 -15.65 -4.19
N ARG A 43 5.39 -14.33 -4.45
CA ARG A 43 5.19 -13.30 -3.42
C ARG A 43 3.81 -13.43 -2.77
N GLN A 44 2.76 -13.57 -3.58
CA GLN A 44 1.38 -13.60 -3.10
C GLN A 44 1.09 -14.88 -2.30
N TYR A 45 1.51 -16.06 -2.77
CA TYR A 45 1.33 -17.30 -2.03
C TYR A 45 2.08 -17.28 -0.71
N SER A 46 3.32 -16.77 -0.70
CA SER A 46 4.07 -16.64 0.54
C SER A 46 3.36 -15.71 1.54
N LEU A 47 2.93 -14.54 1.08
CA LEU A 47 2.22 -13.58 1.91
C LEU A 47 0.91 -14.16 2.45
N ASP A 48 0.14 -14.84 1.60
CA ASP A 48 -1.08 -15.54 1.99
C ASP A 48 -0.83 -16.57 3.10
N ILE A 49 0.23 -17.37 2.98
CA ILE A 49 0.62 -18.35 4.01
C ILE A 49 0.97 -17.62 5.31
N ILE A 50 1.78 -16.57 5.24
CA ILE A 50 2.20 -15.79 6.41
C ILE A 50 0.98 -15.19 7.14
N ILE A 51 0.08 -14.54 6.41
CA ILE A 51 -1.11 -13.88 6.97
C ILE A 51 -2.09 -14.93 7.52
N LYS A 52 -2.41 -15.98 6.76
CA LYS A 52 -3.42 -16.98 7.16
C LYS A 52 -2.97 -17.81 8.37
N LEU A 53 -1.67 -18.08 8.48
CA LEU A 53 -1.10 -18.86 9.58
C LEU A 53 -0.53 -17.98 10.71
N ASN A 54 -0.47 -16.65 10.51
CA ASN A 54 0.14 -15.69 11.43
C ASN A 54 1.57 -16.08 11.86
N VAL A 55 2.41 -16.44 10.88
CA VAL A 55 3.77 -16.99 11.09
C VAL A 55 4.88 -15.98 10.82
N ALA A 56 4.67 -14.71 11.17
CA ALA A 56 5.72 -13.70 11.06
C ALA A 56 6.88 -13.98 12.03
N SER A 57 8.08 -13.57 11.63
CA SER A 57 9.26 -13.66 12.48
C SER A 57 9.23 -12.58 13.54
N ASN A 58 9.80 -12.87 14.72
CA ASN A 58 9.97 -11.88 15.76
C ASN A 58 11.20 -11.02 15.45
N TYR A 59 10.99 -9.72 15.33
CA TYR A 59 12.06 -8.75 15.09
C TYR A 59 12.15 -7.75 16.24
N ASP A 60 13.36 -7.27 16.49
CA ASP A 60 13.59 -6.13 17.38
C ASP A 60 13.15 -4.81 16.70
N ASP A 61 12.99 -3.77 17.51
CA ASP A 61 12.49 -2.47 17.05
C ASP A 61 13.41 -1.84 15.98
N LEU A 62 14.72 -2.09 16.06
CA LEU A 62 15.70 -1.63 15.07
C LEU A 62 15.48 -2.28 13.70
N ARG A 63 15.31 -3.61 13.64
CA ARG A 63 15.04 -4.31 12.37
C ARG A 63 13.69 -3.92 11.78
N ILE A 64 12.69 -3.65 12.62
CA ILE A 64 11.37 -3.19 12.12
C ILE A 64 11.49 -1.79 11.55
N ARG A 65 12.24 -0.88 12.20
CA ARG A 65 12.51 0.45 11.66
C ARG A 65 13.22 0.37 10.32
N THR A 66 14.31 -0.41 10.22
CA THR A 66 15.08 -0.53 8.97
C THR A 66 14.27 -1.19 7.86
N LEU A 67 13.45 -2.20 8.19
CA LEU A 67 12.51 -2.82 7.26
C LEU A 67 11.49 -1.79 6.76
N PHE A 68 10.88 -1.02 7.65
CA PHE A 68 9.88 -0.02 7.27
C PHE A 68 10.49 1.11 6.42
N ASP A 69 11.67 1.62 6.78
CA ASP A 69 12.40 2.60 5.97
C ASP A 69 12.72 2.06 4.56
N ARG A 70 13.04 0.77 4.46
CA ARG A 70 13.27 0.11 3.16
C ARG A 70 11.97 -0.01 2.37
N ILE A 71 10.87 -0.38 3.01
CA ILE A 71 9.54 -0.45 2.41
C ILE A 71 9.16 0.90 1.80
N LEU A 72 9.30 2.00 2.54
CA LEU A 72 8.98 3.35 2.03
C LEU A 72 9.82 3.72 0.81
N LYS A 73 11.08 3.27 0.74
CA LYS A 73 11.93 3.45 -0.46
C LYS A 73 11.42 2.64 -1.65
N LEU A 74 10.94 1.41 -1.43
CA LEU A 74 10.35 0.59 -2.50
C LEU A 74 9.03 1.18 -3.02
N LEU A 75 8.20 1.72 -2.12
CA LEU A 75 6.94 2.37 -2.51
C LEU A 75 7.18 3.67 -3.27
N SER A 76 8.24 4.42 -3.01
CA SER A 76 8.61 5.59 -3.84
C SER A 76 9.58 5.25 -4.97
N SER A 77 9.78 3.98 -5.29
CA SER A 77 10.71 3.60 -6.34
C SER A 77 10.12 3.84 -7.73
N THR A 78 10.95 4.42 -8.61
CA THR A 78 10.67 4.51 -10.05
C THR A 78 10.79 3.19 -10.76
N GLN A 79 11.19 2.11 -10.08
CA GLN A 79 11.28 0.79 -10.66
C GLN A 79 9.96 0.03 -10.46
N PRO A 80 9.19 -0.19 -11.55
CA PRO A 80 8.03 -1.03 -11.57
C PRO A 80 8.00 -2.33 -10.75
N PRO A 81 9.05 -3.19 -10.75
CA PRO A 81 9.00 -4.46 -10.03
C PRO A 81 9.17 -4.32 -8.52
N GLU A 82 9.64 -3.16 -8.02
CA GLU A 82 9.89 -2.97 -6.58
C GLU A 82 8.61 -2.67 -5.79
N THR A 83 7.61 -2.07 -6.43
CA THR A 83 6.34 -1.68 -5.78
C THR A 83 5.50 -2.85 -5.29
N PRO A 84 5.31 -3.95 -6.05
CA PRO A 84 4.63 -5.14 -5.53
C PRO A 84 5.31 -5.69 -4.28
N SER A 85 6.64 -5.79 -4.26
CA SER A 85 7.38 -6.26 -3.09
C SER A 85 7.20 -5.33 -1.90
N GLY A 86 7.28 -4.01 -2.11
CA GLY A 86 6.97 -3.02 -1.08
C GLY A 86 5.56 -3.20 -0.49
N SER A 87 4.56 -3.43 -1.34
CA SER A 87 3.16 -3.60 -0.94
C SER A 87 2.94 -4.90 -0.15
N SER A 88 3.58 -6.00 -0.54
CA SER A 88 3.56 -7.25 0.22
C SER A 88 4.26 -7.12 1.58
N LEU A 89 5.39 -6.42 1.62
CA LEU A 89 6.14 -6.19 2.85
C LEU A 89 5.40 -5.27 3.83
N VAL A 90 4.64 -4.28 3.36
CA VAL A 90 3.75 -3.48 4.22
C VAL A 90 2.74 -4.38 4.95
N GLN A 91 2.10 -5.31 4.24
CA GLN A 91 1.17 -6.28 4.84
C GLN A 91 1.88 -7.21 5.83
N TYR A 92 3.12 -7.62 5.51
CA TYR A 92 3.95 -8.41 6.42
C TYR A 92 4.23 -7.67 7.73
N VAL A 93 4.51 -6.36 7.70
CA VAL A 93 4.75 -5.55 8.92
C VAL A 93 3.56 -5.60 9.88
N VAL A 94 2.32 -5.69 9.38
CA VAL A 94 1.11 -5.87 10.21
C VAL A 94 1.08 -7.23 10.93
N GLN A 95 1.72 -8.25 10.35
CA GLN A 95 1.80 -9.58 10.98
C GLN A 95 2.90 -9.64 12.06
N ILE A 96 3.88 -8.73 12.00
CA ILE A 96 4.88 -8.58 13.07
C ILE A 96 4.16 -7.92 14.26
N ASN A 97 3.67 -8.72 15.20
CA ASN A 97 2.96 -8.23 16.39
C ASN A 97 3.90 -7.42 17.31
N ASN A 98 4.11 -6.13 16.99
CA ASN A 98 4.93 -5.22 17.77
C ASN A 98 4.10 -4.07 18.34
N LYS A 99 4.09 -3.98 19.68
CA LYS A 99 3.40 -2.92 20.45
C LYS A 99 4.05 -1.54 20.31
N ASN A 100 5.32 -1.49 19.89
CA ASN A 100 6.13 -0.29 19.75
C ASN A 100 6.07 0.30 18.33
N LEU A 101 5.32 -0.28 17.39
CA LEU A 101 5.26 0.22 16.00
C LEU A 101 4.93 1.73 15.93
N GLN A 102 4.04 2.20 16.80
CA GLN A 102 3.69 3.61 16.92
C GLN A 102 4.90 4.50 17.25
N GLN A 103 5.75 4.07 18.18
CA GLN A 103 6.97 4.76 18.56
C GLN A 103 8.03 4.69 17.44
N ILE A 104 8.13 3.53 16.78
CA ILE A 104 9.06 3.32 15.65
C ILE A 104 8.73 4.25 14.48
N ILE A 105 7.44 4.49 14.22
CA ILE A 105 6.98 5.35 13.13
C ILE A 105 6.93 6.84 13.56
N ASN A 106 7.41 7.17 14.77
CA ASN A 106 7.41 8.51 15.37
C ASN A 106 6.01 9.15 15.38
N TYR A 107 5.00 8.38 15.76
CA TYR A 107 3.64 8.87 15.86
C TYR A 107 3.38 9.41 17.28
N ASP A 108 3.72 10.68 17.49
CA ASP A 108 3.61 11.38 18.78
C ASP A 108 2.15 11.56 19.20
N ASN A 109 1.60 10.56 19.87
CA ASN A 109 0.29 10.62 20.51
C ASN A 109 0.22 9.64 21.67
N GLN A 110 -0.42 10.05 22.77
CA GLN A 110 -0.61 9.20 23.96
C GLN A 110 -1.63 8.06 23.73
N GLN A 111 -2.50 8.20 22.73
CA GLN A 111 -3.47 7.15 22.37
C GLN A 111 -2.79 6.05 21.56
N SER A 112 -3.14 4.79 21.88
CA SER A 112 -2.74 3.62 21.10
C SER A 112 -3.64 3.48 19.87
N TYR A 113 -3.05 3.25 18.70
CA TYR A 113 -3.78 3.09 17.44
C TYR A 113 -3.56 1.70 16.84
N ASP A 114 -4.54 1.24 16.07
CA ASP A 114 -4.41 0.03 15.24
C ASP A 114 -3.22 0.17 14.27
N GLN A 115 -2.46 -0.90 14.09
CA GLN A 115 -1.26 -0.89 13.26
C GLN A 115 -1.56 -0.55 11.80
N ILE A 116 -2.70 -1.00 11.25
CA ILE A 116 -3.10 -0.70 9.87
C ILE A 116 -3.37 0.80 9.75
N TYR A 117 -4.09 1.38 10.72
CA TYR A 117 -4.35 2.82 10.74
C TYR A 117 -3.05 3.65 10.77
N LEU A 118 -2.09 3.28 11.63
CA LEU A 118 -0.79 3.95 11.72
C LEU A 118 -0.03 3.91 10.40
N LEU A 119 0.03 2.73 9.77
CA LEU A 119 0.73 2.54 8.50
C LEU A 119 0.06 3.30 7.36
N ILE A 120 -1.27 3.23 7.24
CA ILE A 120 -2.02 3.99 6.24
C ILE A 120 -1.75 5.49 6.42
N ASN A 121 -1.84 6.02 7.64
CA ASN A 121 -1.64 7.45 7.85
C ASN A 121 -0.20 7.88 7.53
N HIS A 122 0.80 7.07 7.88
CA HIS A 122 2.19 7.39 7.55
C HIS A 122 2.46 7.37 6.05
N ILE A 123 1.95 6.36 5.32
CA ILE A 123 2.08 6.30 3.85
C ILE A 123 1.28 7.42 3.20
N THR A 124 0.12 7.80 3.75
CA THR A 124 -0.70 8.91 3.23
C THR A 124 0.03 10.24 3.33
N LYS A 125 0.69 10.54 4.47
CA LYS A 125 1.55 11.74 4.59
C LYS A 125 2.68 11.78 3.55
N ARG A 126 3.21 10.62 3.18
CA ARG A 126 4.22 10.52 2.12
C ARG A 126 3.60 10.79 0.76
N LEU A 127 2.44 10.19 0.48
CA LEU A 127 1.66 10.45 -0.71
C LEU A 127 1.33 11.94 -0.86
N ASP A 128 0.85 12.61 0.19
CA ASP A 128 0.59 14.05 0.20
C ASP A 128 1.78 14.84 -0.38
N ASN A 129 2.99 14.55 0.11
CA ASN A 129 4.21 15.20 -0.39
C ASN A 129 4.49 14.88 -1.88
N GLU A 130 4.26 13.63 -2.31
CA GLU A 130 4.43 13.23 -3.72
C GLU A 130 3.41 13.93 -4.64
N VAL A 131 2.17 14.11 -4.18
CA VAL A 131 1.13 14.85 -4.91
C VAL A 131 1.50 16.32 -5.03
N GLU A 132 1.97 16.96 -3.96
CA GLU A 132 2.41 18.36 -4.01
C GLU A 132 3.57 18.58 -5.00
N GLN A 133 4.53 17.65 -5.06
CA GLN A 133 5.57 17.68 -6.09
C GLN A 133 4.98 17.51 -7.50
N ALA A 134 3.98 16.64 -7.67
CA ALA A 134 3.32 16.40 -8.94
C ALA A 134 2.51 17.61 -9.44
N LYS A 135 1.90 18.39 -8.53
CA LYS A 135 1.23 19.66 -8.87
C LYS A 135 2.19 20.71 -9.41
N ILE A 136 3.39 20.78 -8.84
CA ILE A 136 4.44 21.72 -9.28
C ILE A 136 5.01 21.25 -10.62
N ASN A 137 5.40 19.98 -10.70
CA ASN A 137 5.98 19.40 -11.92
C ASN A 137 5.76 17.90 -11.96
N LEU A 138 4.71 17.50 -12.69
CA LEU A 138 4.31 16.11 -12.85
C LEU A 138 5.41 15.25 -13.52
N PHE A 139 6.18 15.80 -14.46
CA PHE A 139 7.32 15.11 -15.05
C PHE A 139 8.38 14.78 -14.00
N GLN A 140 8.76 15.75 -13.19
CA GLN A 140 9.77 15.55 -12.16
C GLN A 140 9.29 14.59 -11.06
N ALA A 141 8.01 14.64 -10.71
CA ALA A 141 7.39 13.73 -9.76
C ALA A 141 7.45 12.27 -10.23
N ALA A 142 7.31 12.00 -11.54
CA ALA A 142 7.46 10.64 -12.08
C ALA A 142 8.83 10.01 -11.81
N LYS A 143 9.87 10.83 -11.53
CA LYS A 143 11.22 10.37 -11.15
C LYS A 143 11.49 10.38 -9.65
N ASN A 144 10.96 11.38 -8.93
CA ASN A 144 11.36 11.61 -7.54
C ASN A 144 10.38 11.06 -6.51
N GLY A 145 9.17 10.73 -6.94
CA GLY A 145 8.09 10.27 -6.07
C GLY A 145 6.90 9.80 -6.91
N PRO A 146 7.03 8.69 -7.64
CA PRO A 146 5.94 8.14 -8.40
C PRO A 146 4.80 7.71 -7.46
N MET A 147 3.71 8.48 -7.45
CA MET A 147 2.57 8.32 -6.53
C MET A 147 2.00 6.89 -6.49
N TYR A 148 2.10 6.14 -7.60
CA TYR A 148 1.54 4.78 -7.71
C TYR A 148 2.00 3.83 -6.60
N GLY A 149 3.22 3.94 -6.09
CA GLY A 149 3.68 2.96 -5.11
C GLY A 149 3.14 3.22 -3.72
N CYS A 150 3.03 4.48 -3.29
CA CYS A 150 2.29 4.82 -2.07
C CYS A 150 0.81 4.40 -2.16
N LEU A 151 0.16 4.63 -3.31
CA LEU A 151 -1.22 4.18 -3.56
C LEU A 151 -1.34 2.64 -3.47
N SER A 152 -0.40 1.91 -4.06
CA SER A 152 -0.34 0.44 -3.99
C SER A 152 -0.16 -0.07 -2.55
N GLY A 153 0.70 0.58 -1.77
CA GLY A 153 0.89 0.25 -0.35
C GLY A 153 -0.37 0.49 0.49
N ILE A 154 -1.08 1.60 0.25
CA ILE A 154 -2.36 1.87 0.90
C ILE A 154 -3.42 0.84 0.48
N ASN A 155 -3.55 0.55 -0.82
CA ASN A 155 -4.45 -0.47 -1.34
C ASN A 155 -4.20 -1.83 -0.68
N ALA A 156 -2.93 -2.23 -0.54
CA ALA A 156 -2.52 -3.46 0.11
C ALA A 156 -2.87 -3.52 1.61
N LEU A 157 -2.84 -2.39 2.32
CA LEU A 157 -3.33 -2.33 3.71
C LEU A 157 -4.85 -2.40 3.79
N LEU A 158 -5.56 -1.78 2.84
CA LEU A 158 -7.01 -1.82 2.80
C LEU A 158 -7.56 -3.24 2.54
N THR A 159 -6.79 -4.13 1.89
CA THR A 159 -7.24 -5.52 1.62
C THR A 159 -7.32 -6.38 2.88
N ILE A 160 -6.55 -6.04 3.92
CA ILE A 160 -6.45 -6.80 5.17
C ILE A 160 -7.31 -6.19 6.29
N ILE A 161 -8.05 -5.12 6.01
CA ILE A 161 -9.07 -4.60 6.92
C ILE A 161 -10.24 -5.58 6.93
N HIS A 162 -10.54 -6.13 8.11
CA HIS A 162 -11.69 -7.02 8.32
C HIS A 162 -12.80 -6.29 9.09
N ASP A 163 -14.05 -6.70 8.86
CA ASP A 163 -15.30 -6.06 9.31
C ASP A 163 -15.48 -5.88 10.83
N ASN A 164 -14.55 -6.37 11.65
CA ASN A 164 -14.71 -6.47 13.11
C ASN A 164 -13.87 -5.44 13.90
N LYS A 165 -13.29 -4.42 13.25
CA LYS A 165 -12.30 -3.52 13.89
C LYS A 165 -12.83 -2.15 14.38
N TYR A 166 -14.14 -1.93 14.39
CA TYR A 166 -14.72 -0.63 14.77
C TYR A 166 -15.70 -0.81 15.93
N GLU A 167 -15.16 -0.87 17.14
CA GLU A 167 -15.95 -1.17 18.33
C GLU A 167 -16.56 0.10 18.95
N ASN A 168 -15.98 1.28 18.67
CA ASN A 168 -16.44 2.55 19.21
C ASN A 168 -16.61 3.66 18.17
N GLU A 169 -17.47 4.63 18.48
CA GLU A 169 -17.80 5.77 17.60
C GLU A 169 -16.57 6.65 17.30
N GLN A 170 -15.62 6.75 18.24
CA GLN A 170 -14.39 7.51 18.05
C GLN A 170 -13.51 6.90 16.96
N GLU A 171 -13.36 5.57 16.94
CA GLU A 171 -12.64 4.84 15.89
C GLU A 171 -13.33 4.99 14.55
N ILE A 172 -14.66 4.85 14.50
CA ILE A 172 -15.44 5.07 13.27
C ILE A 172 -15.16 6.47 12.72
N ASN A 173 -15.23 7.51 13.56
CA ASN A 173 -14.98 8.88 13.13
C ASN A 173 -13.54 9.09 12.64
N ARG A 174 -12.53 8.48 13.29
CA ARG A 174 -11.13 8.54 12.81
C ARG A 174 -10.98 7.89 11.43
N TRP A 175 -11.60 6.74 11.23
CA TRP A 175 -11.56 6.07 9.93
C TRP A 175 -12.33 6.85 8.85
N LYS A 176 -13.45 7.50 9.19
CA LYS A 176 -14.14 8.42 8.28
C LYS A 176 -13.21 9.55 7.81
N ILE A 177 -12.51 10.22 8.74
CA ILE A 177 -11.57 11.31 8.41
C ILE A 177 -10.48 10.84 7.45
N ILE A 178 -9.83 9.70 7.72
CA ILE A 178 -8.76 9.21 6.84
C ILE A 178 -9.30 8.75 5.48
N PHE A 179 -10.49 8.14 5.43
CA PHE A 179 -11.11 7.76 4.15
C PHE A 179 -11.52 8.97 3.32
N ASP A 180 -12.07 10.02 3.93
CA ASP A 180 -12.41 11.25 3.23
C ASP A 180 -11.16 11.93 2.66
N HIS A 181 -10.06 11.97 3.42
CA HIS A 181 -8.77 12.45 2.93
C HIS A 181 -8.25 11.63 1.75
N LEU A 182 -8.26 10.29 1.86
CA LEU A 182 -7.85 9.40 0.78
C LEU A 182 -8.71 9.58 -0.48
N ILE A 183 -10.03 9.69 -0.35
CA ILE A 183 -10.91 9.90 -1.50
C ILE A 183 -10.55 11.21 -2.22
N ASN A 184 -10.35 12.29 -1.48
CA ASN A 184 -9.98 13.59 -2.04
C ASN A 184 -8.61 13.54 -2.75
N LEU A 185 -7.60 12.94 -2.10
CA LEU A 185 -6.28 12.75 -2.70
C LEU A 185 -6.36 11.93 -3.99
N TYR A 186 -7.09 10.83 -4.00
CA TYR A 186 -7.19 9.98 -5.18
C TYR A 186 -7.92 10.65 -6.34
N LEU A 187 -8.95 11.46 -6.06
CA LEU A 187 -9.63 12.29 -7.08
C LEU A 187 -8.69 13.37 -7.64
N GLU A 188 -7.89 13.99 -6.79
CA GLU A 188 -6.89 14.97 -7.20
C GLU A 188 -5.82 14.33 -8.09
N ILE A 189 -5.26 13.19 -7.68
CA ILE A 189 -4.29 12.43 -8.48
C ILE A 189 -4.92 11.97 -9.81
N ALA A 190 -6.19 11.54 -9.80
CA ALA A 190 -6.91 11.20 -11.03
C ALA A 190 -6.96 12.39 -11.99
N SER A 191 -7.26 13.59 -11.48
CA SER A 191 -7.27 14.81 -12.30
C SER A 191 -5.89 15.10 -12.93
N LEU A 192 -4.81 14.97 -12.16
CA LEU A 192 -3.43 15.20 -12.63
C LEU A 192 -3.02 14.22 -13.74
N THR A 193 -3.33 12.95 -13.56
CA THR A 193 -2.94 11.88 -14.49
C THR A 193 -3.85 11.77 -15.71
N SER A 194 -5.11 12.21 -15.60
CA SER A 194 -6.12 12.08 -16.65
C SER A 194 -5.66 12.70 -17.97
N LEU A 195 -5.06 13.89 -17.91
CA LEU A 195 -4.56 14.63 -19.08
C LEU A 195 -3.62 13.78 -19.93
N ILE A 196 -2.77 12.97 -19.29
CA ILE A 196 -1.77 12.15 -19.97
C ILE A 196 -2.39 10.85 -20.48
N VAL A 197 -3.22 10.20 -19.65
CA VAL A 197 -3.79 8.88 -19.96
C VAL A 197 -4.93 8.96 -20.98
N SER A 198 -5.65 10.08 -21.05
CA SER A 198 -6.76 10.30 -21.98
C SER A 198 -6.35 10.94 -23.32
N SER A 199 -5.06 11.22 -23.53
CA SER A 199 -4.59 11.82 -24.78
C SER A 199 -4.58 10.80 -25.92
N SER A 200 -5.04 11.20 -27.10
CA SER A 200 -4.98 10.39 -28.33
C SER A 200 -3.56 10.28 -28.91
N SER A 201 -2.63 11.14 -28.45
CA SER A 201 -1.20 11.06 -28.71
C SER A 201 -0.43 11.54 -27.46
N PRO A 202 -0.33 10.70 -26.41
CA PRO A 202 0.27 11.09 -25.13
C PRO A 202 1.72 11.55 -25.29
N GLU A 203 2.50 10.85 -26.13
CA GLU A 203 3.88 11.20 -26.43
C GLU A 203 4.01 12.52 -27.20
N GLY A 204 3.10 12.79 -28.15
CA GLY A 204 3.09 14.03 -28.93
C GLY A 204 2.70 15.26 -28.10
N MET A 205 1.71 15.11 -27.23
CA MET A 205 1.29 16.15 -26.29
C MET A 205 2.40 16.47 -25.27
N MET A 206 3.10 15.42 -24.79
CA MET A 206 4.22 15.57 -23.86
C MET A 206 5.41 16.30 -24.48
N ARG A 207 5.80 16.02 -25.73
CA ARG A 207 6.86 16.78 -26.43
C ARG A 207 6.56 18.28 -26.53
N MET A 208 5.28 18.63 -26.70
CA MET A 208 4.84 20.01 -26.79
C MET A 208 4.84 20.74 -25.44
N GLU A 209 4.47 20.06 -24.35
CA GLU A 209 4.57 20.61 -22.99
C GLU A 209 6.04 20.73 -22.53
N LEU A 210 6.88 19.74 -22.84
CA LEU A 210 8.33 19.78 -22.58
C LEU A 210 9.01 20.99 -23.25
N THR A 211 8.63 21.30 -24.48
CA THR A 211 9.14 22.46 -25.22
C THR A 211 8.62 23.79 -24.68
N LYS A 212 7.37 23.87 -24.18
CA LYS A 212 6.83 25.06 -23.49
C LYS A 212 7.50 25.36 -22.15
N ILE A 213 7.93 24.34 -21.41
CA ILE A 213 8.66 24.47 -20.13
C ILE A 213 10.15 24.85 -20.36
N GLY A 214 10.57 25.02 -21.62
CA GLY A 214 11.93 25.42 -21.96
C GLY A 214 12.96 24.28 -21.89
N ILE A 215 12.50 23.03 -21.74
CA ILE A 215 13.35 21.85 -21.85
C ILE A 215 13.58 21.61 -23.34
N LYS A 216 14.69 22.13 -23.86
CA LYS A 216 15.15 21.80 -25.21
C LYS A 216 15.58 20.34 -25.22
N ASP A 217 15.04 19.56 -26.15
CA ASP A 217 15.45 18.20 -26.49
C ASP A 217 16.86 18.19 -27.16
N ASN A 218 17.83 18.87 -26.53
CA ASN A 218 19.20 18.95 -27.01
C ASN A 218 20.05 17.94 -26.25
N ASN A 219 20.28 16.79 -26.88
CA ASN A 219 21.40 15.84 -26.78
C ASN A 219 22.17 15.67 -25.44
N GLU A 220 22.25 14.40 -25.04
CA GLU A 220 23.48 13.72 -24.59
C GLU A 220 24.34 14.48 -23.57
N ASN A 221 23.96 14.39 -22.29
CA ASN A 221 24.86 14.21 -21.13
C ASN A 221 24.15 14.60 -19.83
N SER A 222 23.36 13.69 -19.27
CA SER A 222 23.16 13.60 -17.81
C SER A 222 22.50 12.27 -17.46
N ASN A 223 23.11 11.53 -16.53
CA ASN A 223 22.52 10.36 -15.91
C ASN A 223 21.19 10.77 -15.23
N GLY A 224 20.06 10.60 -15.91
CA GLY A 224 18.73 10.83 -15.34
C GLY A 224 17.76 11.71 -16.12
N GLN A 225 17.80 11.71 -17.45
CA GLN A 225 16.76 12.35 -18.27
C GLN A 225 15.42 11.63 -18.11
N ILE A 226 14.35 12.39 -17.82
CA ILE A 226 12.98 11.86 -17.66
C ILE A 226 12.37 11.74 -19.05
N THR A 227 12.01 10.52 -19.46
CA THR A 227 11.39 10.27 -20.76
C THR A 227 9.88 10.45 -20.68
N SER A 228 9.24 10.82 -21.79
CA SER A 228 7.77 10.81 -21.92
C SER A 228 7.18 9.44 -21.58
N GLN A 229 7.89 8.36 -21.94
CA GLN A 229 7.48 6.98 -21.62
C GLN A 229 7.47 6.72 -20.11
N MET A 230 8.47 7.23 -19.38
CA MET A 230 8.53 7.10 -17.93
C MET A 230 7.34 7.80 -17.25
N LEU A 231 7.00 9.01 -17.71
CA LEU A 231 5.83 9.73 -17.22
C LEU A 231 4.52 8.99 -17.57
N LEU A 232 4.38 8.49 -18.80
CA LEU A 232 3.19 7.76 -19.23
C LEU A 232 2.96 6.50 -18.39
N VAL A 233 4.01 5.69 -18.19
CA VAL A 233 3.94 4.47 -17.37
C VAL A 233 3.60 4.82 -15.92
N CYS A 234 4.19 5.89 -15.38
CA CYS A 234 3.87 6.37 -14.04
C CYS A 234 2.38 6.75 -13.92
N CYS A 235 1.84 7.54 -14.85
CA CYS A 235 0.45 7.96 -14.85
C CYS A 235 -0.52 6.79 -15.03
N TRP A 236 -0.21 5.85 -15.93
CA TRP A 236 -1.04 4.68 -16.17
C TRP A 236 -1.12 3.76 -14.93
N ARG A 237 0.03 3.51 -14.28
CA ARG A 237 0.08 2.77 -13.01
C ARG A 237 -0.69 3.47 -11.90
N THR A 238 -0.52 4.79 -11.80
CA THR A 238 -1.25 5.60 -10.82
C THR A 238 -2.76 5.49 -11.04
N SER A 239 -3.23 5.57 -12.29
CA SER A 239 -4.64 5.40 -12.64
C SER A 239 -5.16 3.99 -12.32
N LYS A 240 -4.33 2.94 -12.50
CA LYS A 240 -4.67 1.57 -12.10
C LYS A 240 -4.90 1.48 -10.58
N GLU A 241 -3.98 2.04 -9.79
CA GLU A 241 -4.09 2.02 -8.33
C GLU A 241 -5.30 2.82 -7.81
N ILE A 242 -5.66 3.91 -8.49
CA ILE A 242 -6.89 4.65 -8.18
C ILE A 242 -8.14 3.78 -8.42
N SER A 243 -8.17 3.05 -9.54
CA SER A 243 -9.27 2.14 -9.86
C SER A 243 -9.40 1.03 -8.82
N LEU A 244 -8.27 0.50 -8.34
CA LEU A 244 -8.24 -0.49 -7.26
C LEU A 244 -8.77 0.09 -5.94
N LEU A 245 -8.42 1.33 -5.57
CA LEU A 245 -8.98 1.95 -4.37
C LEU A 245 -10.50 2.02 -4.43
N PHE A 246 -11.07 2.52 -5.52
CA PHE A 246 -12.53 2.63 -5.61
C PHE A 246 -13.22 1.27 -5.44
N SER A 247 -12.62 0.21 -5.99
CA SER A 247 -13.07 -1.17 -5.76
C SER A 247 -12.98 -1.57 -4.28
N ARG A 248 -11.87 -1.27 -3.61
CA ARG A 248 -11.66 -1.58 -2.17
C ARG A 248 -12.59 -0.79 -1.27
N LEU A 249 -12.73 0.51 -1.50
CA LEU A 249 -13.69 1.35 -0.79
C LEU A 249 -15.11 0.85 -1.00
N GLY A 250 -15.48 0.37 -2.19
CA GLY A 250 -16.76 -0.28 -2.44
C GLY A 250 -16.97 -1.52 -1.56
N GLN A 251 -15.94 -2.38 -1.45
CA GLN A 251 -15.98 -3.57 -0.59
C GLN A 251 -16.10 -3.21 0.90
N ILE A 252 -15.38 -2.17 1.36
CA ILE A 252 -15.41 -1.70 2.76
C ILE A 252 -16.71 -0.94 3.08
N ARG A 253 -17.24 -0.13 2.15
CA ARG A 253 -18.41 0.77 2.36
C ARG A 253 -19.77 0.06 2.41
N ILE A 254 -19.94 -1.13 1.82
CA ILE A 254 -21.27 -1.78 1.74
C ILE A 254 -21.82 -2.16 3.13
N LYS A 255 -21.01 -2.22 4.19
CA LYS A 255 -21.51 -2.58 5.53
C LYS A 255 -21.81 -1.41 6.47
N TYR A 256 -21.24 -0.22 6.26
CA TYR A 256 -21.33 0.88 7.24
C TYR A 256 -22.29 2.00 6.83
N ILE A 257 -22.36 2.36 5.55
CA ILE A 257 -23.29 3.40 5.07
C ILE A 257 -24.75 2.89 5.10
N LEU A 258 -24.97 1.59 4.89
CA LEU A 258 -26.32 1.01 4.98
C LEU A 258 -26.82 0.84 6.42
N ASN A 259 -25.93 0.86 7.42
CA ASN A 259 -26.30 0.81 8.83
C ASN A 259 -26.63 2.18 9.44
N GLU A 260 -26.40 3.29 8.72
CA GLU A 260 -26.93 4.62 9.12
C GLU A 260 -28.46 4.71 8.96
N ASN A 261 -29.13 3.68 8.41
CA ASN A 261 -30.60 3.62 8.28
C ASN A 261 -31.29 2.60 9.23
N GLN A 262 -30.62 2.10 10.27
CA GLN A 262 -31.21 1.15 11.22
C GLN A 262 -31.18 1.56 12.70
N TYR A 263 -31.11 2.86 13.00
CA TYR A 263 -31.44 3.39 14.33
C TYR A 263 -32.47 4.50 14.25
#